data_AF-B3ENW6-F1
#
_entry.id   AF-B3ENW6-F1
#
_cell.length_a   1.000
_cell.length_b   1.000
_cell.length_c   1.000
_cell.angle_alpha   90.00
_cell.angle_beta   90.00
_cell.angle_gamma   90.00
#
_symmetry.space_group_name_H-M   'P 1'
#
loop_
_entity.id
_entity.type
_entity.pdbx_description
1 polymer ?
#
loop_
_entity_poly.entity_id
_entity_poly.type
_entity_poly.pdbx_seq_one_letter_code
_entity_poly.pdbx_strand_id
1 'polypeptide(L)'
;MFPLVYEINTRVWLHRLSIIHEKPVTLGTVPDKEFDFFKTCGFDIIWLMGVWKESLYSQAIARSHDGLRTAFLEQLEHLEPQDVAGSPYSIPEYSLNPVLGEEEELEEFRKRLRDCGIRLMLDFVPNHLALDNKWLPRYPEYFVTLSDEEHYLDPGSCFEYKRDHFLAHGKDPYFPAWTDTLQLNYANPATHDLMTENLLSISRKCDAVRCDVAMLILKSVFDTTWSPLSGPMPYEFWPNAIKTVKSEYPGFLFLAESYWNKEWELQQQGFDYTYDKQFYDYLTEHPVNITRLREHLKADWDYQSRLCLFLENHDEPRAAKTLGPNHLAGALLMLTSPGMHLIHQGQLEGFKRQLPVQLLRQASEPFSSELPERYRQLFKLTGEELYTKGKIEILPLNVHDTSGCIGYRRHLNGESAFILANFSSIGVEIKIDHQQLVHLDRKQFTIFSTHQNKKHSETCQHEKGTSIRLSPHEAVIIRCHD
;
A
#
# COMPACT_ATOMS: atom_id res chain seq x y z
N MET A 1 17.73 5.48 -2.03
CA MET A 1 17.31 4.12 -2.37
C MET A 1 15.82 4.05 -2.12
N PHE A 2 15.06 3.46 -3.03
CA PHE A 2 13.63 3.33 -2.89
C PHE A 2 13.30 2.00 -2.21
N PRO A 3 12.55 1.99 -1.08
CA PRO A 3 12.26 0.76 -0.38
C PRO A 3 11.29 -0.13 -1.17
N LEU A 4 11.58 -1.43 -1.23
CA LEU A 4 10.63 -2.48 -1.60
C LEU A 4 9.93 -3.01 -0.34
N VAL A 5 8.62 -2.83 -0.27
CA VAL A 5 7.76 -3.17 0.88
C VAL A 5 6.94 -4.42 0.56
N TYR A 6 6.87 -5.36 1.51
CA TYR A 6 5.95 -6.49 1.46
C TYR A 6 4.88 -6.37 2.55
N GLU A 7 3.63 -6.22 2.13
CA GLU A 7 2.47 -6.14 3.02
C GLU A 7 1.88 -7.51 3.28
N ILE A 8 1.72 -7.83 4.57
CA ILE A 8 1.22 -9.10 5.05
C ILE A 8 -0.01 -8.88 5.93
N ASN A 9 -1.12 -9.55 5.63
CA ASN A 9 -2.18 -9.74 6.60
C ASN A 9 -1.70 -10.73 7.67
N THR A 10 -1.21 -10.21 8.79
CA THR A 10 -0.49 -10.99 9.81
C THR A 10 -1.35 -12.11 10.37
N ARG A 11 -2.64 -11.82 10.62
CA ARG A 11 -3.58 -12.78 11.23
C ARG A 11 -3.79 -13.99 10.33
N VAL A 12 -4.03 -13.75 9.04
CA VAL A 12 -4.25 -14.80 8.04
C VAL A 12 -2.96 -15.56 7.74
N TRP A 13 -1.83 -14.85 7.66
CA TRP A 13 -0.54 -15.45 7.39
C TRP A 13 -0.10 -16.42 8.51
N LEU A 14 -0.18 -16.00 9.78
CA LEU A 14 0.16 -16.87 10.90
C LEU A 14 -0.82 -18.04 11.04
N HIS A 15 -2.11 -17.82 10.78
CA HIS A 15 -3.10 -18.90 10.72
C HIS A 15 -2.75 -19.94 9.65
N ARG A 16 -2.39 -19.49 8.44
CA ARG A 16 -1.95 -20.37 7.33
C ARG A 16 -0.69 -21.15 7.70
N LEU A 17 0.31 -20.49 8.29
CA LEU A 17 1.53 -21.16 8.75
C LEU A 17 1.23 -22.19 9.84
N SER A 18 0.29 -21.90 10.74
CA SER A 18 -0.12 -22.83 11.80
C SER A 18 -0.72 -24.11 11.23
N ILE A 19 -1.54 -23.98 10.18
CA ILE A 19 -2.09 -25.14 9.46
C ILE A 19 -0.98 -25.94 8.77
N ILE A 20 -0.10 -25.28 8.03
CA ILE A 20 0.99 -25.93 7.26
C ILE A 20 1.94 -26.70 8.18
N HIS A 21 2.21 -26.18 9.38
CA HIS A 21 3.14 -26.77 10.34
C HIS A 21 2.46 -27.63 11.41
N GLU A 22 1.14 -27.81 11.34
CA GLU A 22 0.32 -28.59 12.28
C GLU A 22 0.55 -28.20 13.76
N LYS A 23 0.86 -26.92 14.02
CA LYS A 23 1.06 -26.37 15.36
C LYS A 23 0.80 -24.86 15.36
N PRO A 24 0.40 -24.25 16.49
CA PRO A 24 0.29 -22.79 16.57
C PRO A 24 1.61 -22.10 16.20
N VAL A 25 1.53 -21.12 15.31
CA VAL A 25 2.63 -20.23 14.91
C VAL A 25 2.27 -18.81 15.32
N THR A 26 3.15 -18.22 16.12
CA THR A 26 3.16 -16.83 16.60
C THR A 26 4.29 -16.06 15.91
N LEU A 27 4.41 -14.75 16.15
CA LEU A 27 5.53 -13.95 15.66
C LEU A 27 6.90 -14.47 16.15
N GLY A 28 6.97 -15.03 17.36
CA GLY A 28 8.19 -15.60 17.92
C GLY A 28 8.57 -16.95 17.30
N THR A 29 7.63 -17.64 16.65
CA THR A 29 7.82 -18.99 16.11
C THR A 29 7.71 -19.08 14.60
N VAL A 30 7.67 -17.93 13.89
CA VAL A 30 7.70 -17.87 12.42
C VAL A 30 8.91 -18.67 11.90
N PRO A 31 8.71 -19.62 10.96
CA PRO A 31 9.80 -20.42 10.40
C PRO A 31 10.86 -19.59 9.68
N ASP A 32 12.13 -20.03 9.74
CA ASP A 32 13.26 -19.36 9.07
C ASP A 32 13.06 -19.20 7.56
N LYS A 33 12.34 -20.13 6.92
CA LYS A 33 12.04 -20.07 5.48
C LYS A 33 11.36 -18.76 5.06
N GLU A 34 10.54 -18.16 5.95
CA GLU A 34 9.84 -16.92 5.63
C GLU A 34 10.84 -15.74 5.59
N PHE A 35 11.81 -15.71 6.50
CA PHE A 35 12.90 -14.73 6.50
C PHE A 35 13.84 -14.93 5.31
N ASP A 36 14.14 -16.19 4.96
CA ASP A 36 14.90 -16.52 3.76
C ASP A 36 14.21 -16.02 2.49
N PHE A 37 12.88 -16.19 2.41
CA PHE A 37 12.07 -15.64 1.33
C PHE A 37 12.16 -14.12 1.29
N PHE A 38 11.96 -13.45 2.44
CA PHE A 38 12.01 -11.98 2.49
C PHE A 38 13.35 -11.43 2.00
N LYS A 39 14.44 -12.02 2.48
CA LYS A 39 15.81 -11.67 2.11
C LYS A 39 16.12 -11.97 0.64
N THR A 40 15.72 -13.14 0.15
CA THR A 40 15.98 -13.55 -1.25
C THR A 40 15.24 -12.67 -2.24
N CYS A 41 14.05 -12.19 -1.89
CA CYS A 41 13.30 -11.23 -2.68
C CYS A 41 13.83 -9.79 -2.57
N GLY A 42 14.72 -9.51 -1.62
CA GLY A 42 15.31 -8.18 -1.44
C GLY A 42 14.34 -7.16 -0.88
N PHE A 43 13.36 -7.57 -0.06
CA PHE A 43 12.47 -6.62 0.61
C PHE A 43 13.25 -5.79 1.64
N ASP A 44 13.05 -4.48 1.62
CA ASP A 44 13.64 -3.55 2.58
C ASP A 44 12.77 -3.40 3.83
N ILE A 45 11.45 -3.61 3.68
CA ILE A 45 10.46 -3.44 4.74
C ILE A 45 9.42 -4.57 4.67
N ILE A 46 9.16 -5.23 5.82
CA ILE A 46 7.97 -6.05 6.00
C ILE A 46 6.94 -5.23 6.76
N TRP A 47 5.76 -5.04 6.16
CA TRP A 47 4.62 -4.42 6.79
C TRP A 47 3.67 -5.50 7.32
N LEU A 48 3.50 -5.54 8.64
CA LEU A 48 2.55 -6.41 9.31
C LEU A 48 1.23 -5.66 9.58
N MET A 49 0.22 -5.92 8.76
CA MET A 49 -1.14 -5.41 8.95
C MET A 49 -1.86 -6.22 10.05
N GLY A 50 -2.65 -5.53 10.87
CA GLY A 50 -3.58 -6.16 11.82
C GLY A 50 -2.93 -6.76 13.07
N VAL A 51 -1.80 -6.21 13.53
CA VAL A 51 -1.08 -6.71 14.71
C VAL A 51 -1.74 -6.32 16.05
N TRP A 52 -2.53 -5.26 16.07
CA TRP A 52 -3.09 -4.73 17.31
C TRP A 52 -4.24 -5.58 17.84
N LYS A 53 -4.43 -5.49 19.16
CA LYS A 53 -5.51 -6.12 19.91
C LYS A 53 -6.86 -5.91 19.22
N GLU A 54 -7.63 -6.98 19.16
CA GLU A 54 -8.92 -6.99 18.49
C GLU A 54 -10.03 -6.42 19.38
N SER A 55 -10.91 -5.60 18.79
CA SER A 55 -12.14 -5.12 19.43
C SER A 55 -13.22 -6.19 19.44
N LEU A 56 -13.85 -6.41 20.60
CA LEU A 56 -14.97 -7.34 20.73
C LEU A 56 -16.24 -6.78 20.10
N TYR A 57 -16.42 -5.47 20.15
CA TYR A 57 -17.53 -4.78 19.47
C TYR A 57 -17.40 -4.88 17.96
N SER A 58 -16.22 -4.58 17.41
CA SER A 58 -15.96 -4.73 15.96
C SER A 58 -16.18 -6.17 15.50
N GLN A 59 -15.72 -7.15 16.26
CA GLN A 59 -15.97 -8.56 15.96
C GLN A 59 -17.46 -8.90 15.95
N ALA A 60 -18.22 -8.42 16.94
CA ALA A 60 -19.67 -8.64 17.01
C ALA A 60 -20.39 -8.01 15.81
N ILE A 61 -20.05 -6.75 15.49
CA ILE A 61 -20.61 -6.02 14.34
C ILE A 61 -20.29 -6.76 13.04
N ALA A 62 -19.04 -7.16 12.82
CA ALA A 62 -18.62 -7.87 11.62
C ALA A 62 -19.40 -9.18 11.40
N ARG A 63 -19.70 -9.92 12.48
CA ARG A 63 -20.48 -11.17 12.42
C ARG A 63 -21.96 -10.95 12.10
N SER A 64 -22.52 -9.81 12.46
CA SER A 64 -23.92 -9.47 12.21
C SER A 64 -24.15 -8.57 11.00
N HIS A 65 -23.09 -8.05 10.37
CA HIS A 65 -23.23 -7.07 9.29
C HIS A 65 -23.65 -7.71 7.97
N ASP A 66 -24.87 -7.41 7.52
CA ASP A 66 -25.45 -7.98 6.31
C ASP A 66 -24.58 -7.77 5.06
N GLY A 67 -23.99 -6.57 4.92
CA GLY A 67 -23.13 -6.25 3.79
C GLY A 67 -21.81 -7.05 3.73
N LEU A 68 -21.27 -7.46 4.88
CA LEU A 68 -20.00 -8.20 4.93
C LEU A 68 -20.22 -9.69 4.67
N ARG A 69 -21.39 -10.22 5.06
CA ARG A 69 -21.74 -11.63 4.87
C ARG A 69 -21.61 -12.08 3.42
N THR A 70 -22.08 -11.28 2.46
CA THR A 70 -21.96 -11.58 1.03
C THR A 70 -20.49 -11.68 0.61
N ALA A 71 -19.66 -10.70 0.97
CA ALA A 71 -18.24 -10.70 0.67
C ALA A 71 -17.51 -11.90 1.31
N PHE A 72 -17.90 -12.31 2.52
CA PHE A 72 -17.34 -13.49 3.17
C PHE A 72 -17.68 -14.79 2.43
N LEU A 73 -18.93 -14.94 1.97
CA LEU A 73 -19.38 -16.12 1.25
C LEU A 73 -18.81 -16.22 -0.17
N GLU A 74 -18.37 -15.11 -0.76
CA GLU A 74 -17.56 -15.12 -1.99
C GLU A 74 -16.15 -15.69 -1.77
N GLN A 75 -15.63 -15.60 -0.54
CA GLN A 75 -14.33 -16.16 -0.16
C GLN A 75 -14.43 -17.60 0.34
N LEU A 76 -15.41 -17.89 1.18
CA LEU A 76 -15.52 -19.15 1.92
C LEU A 76 -16.90 -19.80 1.68
N GLU A 77 -16.91 -20.99 1.08
CA GLU A 77 -18.15 -21.76 0.86
C GLU A 77 -18.85 -22.13 2.18
N HIS A 78 -18.04 -22.43 3.20
CA HIS A 78 -18.48 -22.70 4.57
C HIS A 78 -17.81 -21.69 5.49
N LEU A 79 -18.63 -20.76 6.00
CA LEU A 79 -18.23 -19.70 6.92
C LEU A 79 -18.63 -20.10 8.34
N GLU A 80 -17.63 -20.23 9.21
CA GLU A 80 -17.85 -20.48 10.64
C GLU A 80 -17.66 -19.18 11.45
N PRO A 81 -18.30 -19.02 12.62
CA PRO A 81 -18.15 -17.81 13.44
C PRO A 81 -16.70 -17.45 13.80
N GLN A 82 -15.85 -18.46 14.00
CA GLN A 82 -14.41 -18.28 14.27
C GLN A 82 -13.58 -17.83 13.07
N ASP A 83 -14.11 -17.90 11.84
CA ASP A 83 -13.43 -17.35 10.66
C ASP A 83 -13.52 -15.81 10.63
N VAL A 84 -14.46 -15.22 11.38
CA VAL A 84 -14.74 -13.77 11.40
C VAL A 84 -14.18 -13.13 12.67
N ALA A 85 -13.24 -12.21 12.46
CA ALA A 85 -12.65 -11.30 13.43
C ALA A 85 -13.19 -9.87 13.27
N GLY A 86 -12.86 -9.00 14.22
CA GLY A 86 -13.04 -7.56 14.10
C GLY A 86 -12.08 -6.94 13.09
N SER A 87 -12.46 -5.78 12.56
CA SER A 87 -11.62 -4.97 11.68
C SER A 87 -10.24 -4.75 12.31
N PRO A 88 -9.14 -4.93 11.56
CA PRO A 88 -7.80 -4.60 12.06
C PRO A 88 -7.60 -3.09 12.28
N TYR A 89 -8.53 -2.24 11.83
CA TYR A 89 -8.48 -0.79 11.96
C TYR A 89 -9.39 -0.25 13.08
N SER A 90 -10.25 -1.11 13.68
CA SER A 90 -10.99 -0.76 14.90
C SER A 90 -10.14 -1.08 16.13
N ILE A 91 -9.33 -0.10 16.55
CA ILE A 91 -8.29 -0.28 17.58
C ILE A 91 -8.80 0.06 18.99
N PRO A 92 -8.92 -0.92 19.91
CA PRO A 92 -9.22 -0.63 21.31
C PRO A 92 -8.00 -0.08 22.06
N GLU A 93 -6.81 -0.57 21.71
CA GLU A 93 -5.50 -0.09 22.19
C GLU A 93 -4.34 -0.67 21.35
N TYR A 94 -3.22 0.05 21.33
CA TYR A 94 -1.98 -0.32 20.62
C TYR A 94 -1.09 -1.29 21.42
N SER A 95 -1.68 -2.42 21.81
CA SER A 95 -0.98 -3.61 22.34
C SER A 95 -1.09 -4.75 21.33
N LEU A 96 -0.11 -5.64 21.30
CA LEU A 96 -0.13 -6.80 20.40
C LEU A 96 -1.37 -7.68 20.65
N ASN A 97 -1.96 -8.19 19.57
CA ASN A 97 -3.03 -9.16 19.65
C ASN A 97 -2.48 -10.47 20.26
N PRO A 98 -3.04 -10.97 21.39
CA PRO A 98 -2.54 -12.16 22.07
C PRO A 98 -2.50 -13.44 21.21
N VAL A 99 -3.30 -13.51 20.15
CA VAL A 99 -3.26 -14.64 19.19
C VAL A 99 -1.96 -14.64 18.37
N LEU A 100 -1.30 -13.50 18.23
CA LEU A 100 -0.06 -13.35 17.45
C LEU A 100 1.20 -13.57 18.31
N GLY A 101 1.04 -13.68 19.63
CA GLY A 101 2.11 -13.85 20.61
C GLY A 101 2.14 -12.76 21.68
N GLU A 102 3.20 -12.74 22.47
CA GLU A 102 3.50 -11.70 23.47
C GLU A 102 4.34 -10.55 22.88
N GLU A 103 4.41 -9.41 23.56
CA GLU A 103 5.16 -8.22 23.08
C GLU A 103 6.65 -8.53 22.83
N GLU A 104 7.26 -9.41 23.64
CA GLU A 104 8.64 -9.88 23.46
C GLU A 104 8.81 -10.68 22.16
N GLU A 105 7.77 -11.37 21.70
CA GLU A 105 7.79 -12.11 20.43
C GLU A 105 7.75 -11.17 19.22
N LEU A 106 7.06 -10.04 19.31
CA LEU A 106 7.13 -8.98 18.30
C LEU A 106 8.54 -8.36 18.26
N GLU A 107 9.15 -8.14 19.43
CA GLU A 107 10.53 -7.64 19.50
C GLU A 107 11.53 -8.63 18.87
N GLU A 108 11.41 -9.93 19.17
CA GLU A 108 12.26 -10.96 18.57
C GLU A 108 12.02 -11.09 17.06
N PHE A 109 10.77 -11.00 16.60
CA PHE A 109 10.46 -10.95 15.16
C PHE A 109 11.15 -9.77 14.48
N ARG A 110 11.05 -8.56 15.06
CA ARG A 110 11.75 -7.38 14.56
C ARG A 110 13.27 -7.58 14.58
N LYS A 111 13.82 -8.20 15.62
CA LYS A 111 15.26 -8.51 15.69
C LYS A 111 15.70 -9.42 14.55
N ARG A 112 14.95 -10.50 14.27
CA ARG A 112 15.24 -11.40 13.15
C ARG A 112 15.15 -10.70 11.80
N LEU A 113 14.20 -9.78 11.60
CA LEU A 113 14.17 -8.94 10.40
C LEU A 113 15.42 -8.05 10.29
N ARG A 114 15.83 -7.40 11.38
CA ARG A 114 17.05 -6.57 11.41
C ARG A 114 18.32 -7.38 11.11
N ASP A 115 18.41 -8.62 11.57
CA ASP A 115 19.53 -9.53 11.24
C ASP A 115 19.58 -9.86 9.74
N CYS A 116 18.44 -9.74 9.03
CA CYS A 116 18.36 -9.80 7.57
C CYS A 116 18.56 -8.43 6.87
N GLY A 117 18.73 -7.34 7.62
CA GLY A 117 18.80 -5.97 7.08
C GLY A 117 17.43 -5.37 6.72
N ILE A 118 16.34 -5.96 7.21
CA ILE A 118 14.96 -5.62 6.87
C ILE A 118 14.31 -4.85 8.01
N ARG A 119 13.55 -3.80 7.69
CA ARG A 119 12.79 -3.00 8.67
C ARG A 119 11.40 -3.58 8.92
N LEU A 120 10.88 -3.37 10.12
CA LEU A 120 9.48 -3.67 10.43
C LEU A 120 8.61 -2.40 10.30
N MET A 121 7.51 -2.50 9.57
CA MET A 121 6.46 -1.48 9.50
C MET A 121 5.17 -2.00 10.13
N LEU A 122 4.51 -1.16 10.94
CA LEU A 122 3.21 -1.45 11.56
C LEU A 122 2.21 -0.33 11.24
N ASP A 123 0.92 -0.58 11.48
CA ASP A 123 -0.13 0.42 11.27
C ASP A 123 -0.29 1.38 12.44
N PHE A 124 -0.67 2.63 12.13
CA PHE A 124 -1.22 3.59 13.06
C PHE A 124 -2.53 4.15 12.52
N VAL A 125 -3.59 4.09 13.32
CA VAL A 125 -4.92 4.61 12.97
C VAL A 125 -5.16 5.92 13.72
N PRO A 126 -5.00 7.08 13.06
CA PRO A 126 -5.09 8.37 13.72
C PRO A 126 -6.51 8.92 13.77
N ASN A 127 -7.42 8.46 12.91
CA ASN A 127 -8.74 9.07 12.72
C ASN A 127 -9.77 8.65 13.78
N HIS A 128 -9.73 7.39 14.19
CA HIS A 128 -10.73 6.80 15.06
C HIS A 128 -10.14 5.69 15.93
N LEU A 129 -10.91 5.27 16.93
CA LEU A 129 -10.61 4.11 17.79
C LEU A 129 -11.83 3.19 17.88
N ALA A 130 -11.68 1.97 18.40
CA ALA A 130 -12.79 1.06 18.59
C ALA A 130 -13.83 1.57 19.60
N LEU A 131 -15.05 1.01 19.55
CA LEU A 131 -16.12 1.34 20.52
C LEU A 131 -15.76 0.95 21.97
N ASP A 132 -14.97 -0.12 22.15
CA ASP A 132 -14.46 -0.63 23.43
C ASP A 132 -13.03 -0.16 23.74
N ASN A 133 -12.61 0.98 23.19
CA ASN A 133 -11.30 1.53 23.48
C ASN A 133 -11.12 1.88 24.97
N LYS A 134 -9.88 1.80 25.44
CA LYS A 134 -9.57 1.98 26.87
C LYS A 134 -9.72 3.41 27.40
N TRP A 135 -9.85 4.40 26.52
CA TRP A 135 -9.89 5.83 26.90
C TRP A 135 -11.30 6.33 27.13
N LEU A 136 -12.28 5.84 26.36
CA LEU A 136 -13.68 6.27 26.43
C LEU A 136 -14.26 6.32 27.85
N PRO A 137 -14.04 5.32 28.74
CA PRO A 137 -14.62 5.36 30.09
C PRO A 137 -14.14 6.53 30.97
N ARG A 138 -12.98 7.12 30.65
CA ARG A 138 -12.35 8.20 31.44
C ARG A 138 -12.31 9.53 30.73
N TYR A 139 -12.23 9.52 29.40
CA TYR A 139 -11.99 10.70 28.57
C TYR A 139 -12.94 10.75 27.36
N PRO A 140 -14.27 10.82 27.57
CA PRO A 140 -15.22 10.94 26.47
C PRO A 140 -15.00 12.20 25.61
N GLU A 141 -14.37 13.24 26.15
CA GLU A 141 -14.02 14.48 25.44
C GLU A 141 -12.97 14.32 24.34
N TYR A 142 -12.31 13.16 24.23
CA TYR A 142 -11.44 12.83 23.11
C TYR A 142 -12.20 12.44 21.85
N PHE A 143 -13.52 12.28 21.95
CA PHE A 143 -14.38 11.86 20.84
C PHE A 143 -15.36 12.97 20.45
N VAL A 144 -15.83 12.95 19.21
CA VAL A 144 -16.81 13.92 18.73
C VAL A 144 -18.20 13.57 19.27
N THR A 145 -18.78 14.46 20.06
CA THR A 145 -20.17 14.35 20.53
C THR A 145 -21.14 14.75 19.42
N LEU A 146 -22.22 13.99 19.25
CA LEU A 146 -23.31 14.36 18.34
C LEU A 146 -24.36 15.22 19.03
N SER A 147 -24.98 16.10 18.25
CA SER A 147 -26.20 16.80 18.68
C SER A 147 -27.42 15.90 18.53
N ASP A 148 -28.50 16.20 19.25
CA ASP A 148 -29.78 15.50 19.11
C ASP A 148 -30.32 15.60 17.67
N GLU A 149 -30.05 16.72 16.99
CA GLU A 149 -30.45 16.95 15.59
C GLU A 149 -29.72 16.01 14.63
N GLU A 150 -28.39 15.91 14.74
CA GLU A 150 -27.61 14.98 13.90
C GLU A 150 -27.99 13.52 14.18
N HIS A 151 -28.18 13.16 15.45
CA HIS A 151 -28.63 11.83 15.83
C HIS A 151 -30.00 11.49 15.20
N TYR A 152 -30.92 12.46 15.18
CA TYR A 152 -32.23 12.26 14.55
C TYR A 152 -32.14 12.08 13.03
N LEU A 153 -31.23 12.81 12.37
CA LEU A 153 -31.03 12.76 10.92
C LEU A 153 -30.37 11.46 10.46
N ASP A 154 -29.38 10.98 11.21
CA ASP A 154 -28.68 9.71 10.92
C ASP A 154 -28.39 8.91 12.21
N PRO A 155 -29.39 8.17 12.73
CA PRO A 155 -29.23 7.37 13.94
C PRO A 155 -28.16 6.28 13.82
N GLY A 156 -27.82 5.86 12.61
CA GLY A 156 -26.83 4.81 12.35
C GLY A 156 -25.38 5.30 12.40
N SER A 157 -25.15 6.61 12.46
CA SER A 157 -23.82 7.22 12.49
C SER A 157 -23.26 7.44 13.89
N CYS A 158 -23.85 6.81 14.91
CA CYS A 158 -23.56 7.12 16.30
C CYS A 158 -23.50 5.91 17.23
N PHE A 159 -22.82 6.11 18.35
CA PHE A 159 -22.75 5.17 19.46
C PHE A 159 -23.25 5.82 20.76
N GLU A 160 -24.26 5.21 21.38
CA GLU A 160 -24.77 5.61 22.69
C GLU A 160 -23.86 5.03 23.80
N TYR A 161 -22.83 5.78 24.20
CA TYR A 161 -21.87 5.32 25.22
C TYR A 161 -22.42 5.45 26.65
N LYS A 162 -23.43 6.31 26.84
CA LYS A 162 -24.19 6.50 28.07
C LYS A 162 -25.59 6.91 27.67
N ARG A 163 -26.58 6.52 28.49
CA ARG A 163 -27.99 6.86 28.25
C ARG A 163 -28.17 8.33 27.83
N ASP A 164 -28.78 8.54 26.66
CA ASP A 164 -29.06 9.84 26.05
C ASP A 164 -27.79 10.67 25.72
N HIS A 165 -26.62 10.01 25.56
CA HIS A 165 -25.36 10.64 25.16
C HIS A 165 -24.71 9.85 24.01
N PHE A 166 -24.54 10.53 22.87
CA PHE A 166 -24.11 9.92 21.62
C PHE A 166 -22.76 10.48 21.16
N LEU A 167 -21.88 9.59 20.71
CA LEU A 167 -20.62 9.93 20.04
C LEU A 167 -20.71 9.54 18.57
N ALA A 168 -20.05 10.32 17.72
CA ALA A 168 -19.99 10.05 16.29
C ALA A 168 -19.12 8.83 15.99
N HIS A 169 -19.58 8.00 15.05
CA HIS A 169 -18.73 7.02 14.40
C HIS A 169 -17.68 7.70 13.52
N GLY A 170 -16.53 7.05 13.36
CA GLY A 170 -15.51 7.52 12.42
C GLY A 170 -16.07 7.55 11.00
N LYS A 171 -15.71 8.58 10.22
CA LYS A 171 -16.03 8.63 8.78
C LYS A 171 -15.05 9.48 8.01
N ASP A 172 -15.12 9.38 6.70
CA ASP A 172 -14.64 10.41 5.78
C ASP A 172 -15.80 11.33 5.32
N PRO A 173 -15.54 12.42 4.57
CA PRO A 173 -16.57 13.36 4.15
C PRO A 173 -17.55 12.84 3.07
N TYR A 174 -17.24 11.73 2.41
CA TYR A 174 -17.91 11.27 1.19
C TYR A 174 -18.64 9.94 1.35
N PHE A 175 -18.31 9.15 2.38
CA PHE A 175 -18.88 7.83 2.62
C PHE A 175 -19.61 7.73 3.98
N PRO A 176 -20.50 6.73 4.14
CA PRO A 176 -21.14 6.44 5.41
C PRO A 176 -20.13 6.15 6.52
N ALA A 177 -20.56 6.32 7.77
CA ALA A 177 -19.69 6.10 8.92
C ALA A 177 -19.32 4.63 9.16
N TRP A 178 -18.10 4.40 9.64
CA TRP A 178 -17.60 3.10 10.09
C TRP A 178 -18.19 2.78 11.47
N THR A 179 -19.22 1.93 11.46
CA THR A 179 -20.09 1.63 12.61
C THR A 179 -19.38 0.94 13.78
N ASP A 180 -18.17 0.44 13.59
CA ASP A 180 -17.36 -0.20 14.63
C ASP A 180 -16.28 0.71 15.22
N THR A 181 -16.34 2.01 14.96
CA THR A 181 -15.31 2.98 15.39
C THR A 181 -15.91 4.25 16.00
N LEU A 182 -15.13 5.00 16.79
CA LEU A 182 -15.48 6.31 17.34
C LEU A 182 -14.53 7.37 16.79
N GLN A 183 -15.11 8.47 16.29
CA GLN A 183 -14.35 9.57 15.73
C GLN A 183 -13.57 10.32 16.82
N LEU A 184 -12.25 10.46 16.63
CA LEU A 184 -11.42 11.28 17.50
C LEU A 184 -11.65 12.77 17.25
N ASN A 185 -11.64 13.56 18.32
CA ASN A 185 -11.86 14.99 18.30
C ASN A 185 -10.53 15.76 18.37
N TYR A 186 -10.01 16.12 17.20
CA TYR A 186 -8.78 16.94 17.09
C TYR A 186 -9.00 18.44 17.35
N ALA A 187 -10.23 18.91 17.60
CA ALA A 187 -10.47 20.24 18.15
C ALA A 187 -10.01 20.34 19.61
N ASN A 188 -9.93 19.21 20.32
CA ASN A 188 -9.38 19.10 21.66
C ASN A 188 -7.85 18.88 21.61
N PRO A 189 -7.01 19.82 22.10
CA PRO A 189 -5.55 19.65 22.11
C PRO A 189 -5.07 18.39 22.84
N ALA A 190 -5.79 17.93 23.87
CA ALA A 190 -5.42 16.72 24.60
C ALA A 190 -5.54 15.45 23.74
N THR A 191 -6.36 15.47 22.68
CA THR A 191 -6.40 14.38 21.69
C THR A 191 -5.12 14.32 20.87
N HIS A 192 -4.49 15.46 20.57
CA HIS A 192 -3.19 15.50 19.87
C HIS A 192 -2.11 14.86 20.73
N ASP A 193 -2.08 15.17 22.03
CA ASP A 193 -1.14 14.60 22.98
C ASP A 193 -1.35 13.08 23.09
N LEU A 194 -2.59 12.63 23.29
CA LEU A 194 -2.94 11.21 23.33
C LEU A 194 -2.44 10.46 22.08
N MET A 195 -2.75 10.97 20.89
CA MET A 195 -2.41 10.27 19.65
C MET A 195 -0.92 10.33 19.33
N THR A 196 -0.22 11.39 19.78
CA THR A 196 1.25 11.45 19.73
C THR A 196 1.89 10.44 20.68
N GLU A 197 1.36 10.27 21.88
CA GLU A 197 1.84 9.25 22.84
C GLU A 197 1.63 7.82 22.33
N ASN A 198 0.46 7.55 21.73
CA ASN A 198 0.15 6.28 21.08
C ASN A 198 1.13 6.00 19.94
N LEU A 199 1.34 6.98 19.06
CA LEU A 199 2.29 6.87 17.96
C LEU A 199 3.71 6.60 18.48
N LEU A 200 4.15 7.29 19.52
CA LEU A 200 5.46 7.06 20.13
C LEU A 200 5.58 5.65 20.75
N SER A 201 4.51 5.15 21.36
CA SER A 201 4.44 3.77 21.88
C SER A 201 4.55 2.73 20.76
N ILE A 202 3.97 2.99 19.59
CA ILE A 202 4.12 2.14 18.40
C ILE A 202 5.55 2.22 17.87
N SER A 203 6.13 3.42 17.77
CA SER A 203 7.49 3.62 17.24
C SER A 203 8.58 2.92 18.04
N ARG A 204 8.35 2.63 19.33
CA ARG A 204 9.24 1.76 20.13
C ARG A 204 9.31 0.33 19.59
N LYS A 205 8.23 -0.15 18.95
CA LYS A 205 8.03 -1.53 18.51
C LYS A 205 8.38 -1.78 17.04
N CYS A 206 8.56 -0.74 16.23
CA CYS A 206 8.85 -0.87 14.80
C CYS A 206 9.89 0.14 14.29
N ASP A 207 10.23 0.07 13.00
CA ASP A 207 11.20 0.95 12.33
C ASP A 207 10.52 1.94 11.38
N ALA A 208 9.26 1.68 11.04
CA ALA A 208 8.42 2.51 10.19
C ALA A 208 6.95 2.36 10.59
N VAL A 209 6.12 3.32 10.20
CA VAL A 209 4.67 3.26 10.38
C VAL A 209 3.95 3.59 9.08
N ARG A 210 2.89 2.83 8.77
CA ARG A 210 1.87 3.24 7.80
C ARG A 210 0.73 3.90 8.58
N CYS A 211 0.44 5.15 8.25
CA CYS A 211 -0.63 5.93 8.85
C CYS A 211 -1.90 5.78 8.02
N ASP A 212 -2.90 5.10 8.57
CA ASP A 212 -4.21 4.88 7.99
C ASP A 212 -4.93 6.23 7.74
N VAL A 213 -5.53 6.36 6.55
CA VAL A 213 -6.32 7.51 6.07
C VAL A 213 -5.77 8.86 6.56
N ALA A 214 -4.46 9.05 6.42
CA ALA A 214 -3.72 10.14 7.06
C ALA A 214 -4.23 11.53 6.65
N MET A 215 -4.79 11.64 5.44
CA MET A 215 -5.39 12.86 4.91
C MET A 215 -6.60 13.34 5.72
N LEU A 216 -7.30 12.47 6.46
CA LEU A 216 -8.43 12.87 7.31
C LEU A 216 -8.02 13.76 8.49
N ILE A 217 -6.73 13.73 8.85
CA ILE A 217 -6.17 14.46 9.99
C ILE A 217 -5.43 15.72 9.55
N LEU A 218 -5.52 16.06 8.26
CA LEU A 218 -5.25 17.42 7.81
C LEU A 218 -6.31 18.34 8.40
N LYS A 219 -5.90 19.47 8.99
CA LYS A 219 -6.81 20.45 9.59
C LYS A 219 -7.95 20.83 8.64
N SER A 220 -7.64 21.05 7.36
CA SER A 220 -8.61 21.42 6.33
C SER A 220 -9.71 20.37 6.12
N VAL A 221 -9.35 19.08 6.18
CA VAL A 221 -10.28 17.96 6.00
C VAL A 221 -11.09 17.75 7.28
N PHE A 222 -10.41 17.67 8.43
CA PHE A 222 -11.06 17.51 9.73
C PHE A 222 -12.09 18.63 9.98
N ASP A 223 -11.72 19.90 9.75
CA ASP A 223 -12.61 21.02 9.99
C ASP A 223 -13.85 20.99 9.09
N THR A 224 -13.70 20.56 7.84
CA THR A 224 -14.82 20.45 6.90
C THR A 224 -15.89 19.47 7.42
N THR A 225 -15.46 18.37 8.03
CA THR A 225 -16.37 17.31 8.50
C THR A 225 -16.86 17.54 9.93
N TRP A 226 -15.98 18.00 10.83
CA TRP A 226 -16.20 17.90 12.27
C TRP A 226 -16.26 19.23 13.01
N SER A 227 -15.82 20.33 12.40
CA SER A 227 -15.88 21.64 13.08
C SER A 227 -17.29 22.10 13.45
N PRO A 228 -18.37 21.76 12.71
CA PRO A 228 -19.73 22.10 13.13
C PRO A 228 -20.14 21.48 14.47
N LEU A 229 -19.55 20.34 14.85
CA LEU A 229 -19.88 19.58 16.07
C LEU A 229 -18.86 19.77 17.20
N SER A 230 -17.58 19.88 16.84
CA SER A 230 -16.47 19.86 17.80
C SER A 230 -15.71 21.19 17.92
N GLY A 231 -15.98 22.14 17.02
CA GLY A 231 -15.12 23.30 16.80
C GLY A 231 -13.93 23.00 15.89
N PRO A 232 -13.20 24.03 15.41
CA PRO A 232 -12.07 23.82 14.51
C PRO A 232 -10.85 23.23 15.22
N MET A 233 -10.09 22.40 14.52
CA MET A 233 -8.77 21.94 14.97
C MET A 233 -7.84 23.15 15.15
N PRO A 234 -7.13 23.28 16.28
CA PRO A 234 -6.37 24.49 16.61
C PRO A 234 -5.10 24.66 15.76
N TYR A 235 -4.44 23.55 15.38
CA TYR A 235 -3.22 23.50 14.58
C TYR A 235 -3.05 22.10 13.97
N GLU A 236 -2.20 21.97 12.94
CA GLU A 236 -1.91 20.68 12.30
C GLU A 236 -1.30 19.67 13.29
N PHE A 237 -1.80 18.44 13.25
CA PHE A 237 -1.33 17.34 14.09
C PHE A 237 0.03 16.79 13.64
N TRP A 238 0.17 16.46 12.35
CA TRP A 238 1.29 15.66 11.86
C TRP A 238 2.68 16.27 12.08
N PRO A 239 2.93 17.58 11.88
CA PRO A 239 4.28 18.13 12.03
C PRO A 239 4.84 17.92 13.43
N ASN A 240 4.01 18.07 14.47
CA ASN A 240 4.41 17.88 15.86
C ASN A 240 4.57 16.39 16.19
N ALA A 241 3.61 15.56 15.76
CA ALA A 241 3.64 14.12 16.02
C ALA A 241 4.87 13.45 15.37
N ILE A 242 5.12 13.73 14.09
CA ILE A 242 6.27 13.20 13.33
C ILE A 242 7.59 13.70 13.93
N LYS A 243 7.69 15.00 14.25
CA LYS A 243 8.89 15.56 14.89
C LYS A 243 9.18 14.89 16.23
N THR A 244 8.15 14.61 17.03
CA THR A 244 8.30 13.94 18.33
C THR A 244 8.94 12.57 18.15
N VAL A 245 8.40 11.74 17.26
CA VAL A 245 8.98 10.42 16.96
C VAL A 245 10.38 10.53 16.40
N LYS A 246 10.61 11.37 15.38
CA LYS A 246 11.94 11.50 14.74
C LYS A 246 12.99 12.09 15.67
N SER A 247 12.60 12.78 16.74
CA SER A 247 13.54 13.23 17.77
C SER A 247 14.08 12.08 18.61
N GLU A 248 13.27 11.05 18.89
CA GLU A 248 13.72 9.82 19.57
C GLU A 248 14.34 8.81 18.59
N TYR A 249 13.79 8.72 17.37
CA TYR A 249 14.16 7.76 16.34
C TYR A 249 14.43 8.46 14.99
N PRO A 250 15.62 9.06 14.79
CA PRO A 250 15.90 9.88 13.60
C PRO A 250 15.78 9.17 12.24
N GLY A 251 15.89 7.84 12.22
CA GLY A 251 15.73 7.01 11.02
C GLY A 251 14.34 6.42 10.81
N PHE A 252 13.36 6.77 11.65
CA PHE A 252 12.01 6.21 11.58
C PHE A 252 11.25 6.74 10.37
N LEU A 253 10.64 5.84 9.59
CA LEU A 253 9.94 6.19 8.36
C LEU A 253 8.43 6.31 8.54
N PHE A 254 7.85 7.30 7.89
CA PHE A 254 6.41 7.53 7.84
C PHE A 254 5.88 7.34 6.42
N LEU A 255 4.93 6.42 6.27
CA LEU A 255 4.14 6.23 5.06
C LEU A 255 2.71 6.72 5.32
N ALA A 256 2.25 7.73 4.60
CA ALA A 256 0.87 8.18 4.66
C ALA A 256 0.03 7.42 3.64
N GLU A 257 -1.03 6.75 4.10
CA GLU A 257 -2.14 6.50 3.20
C GLU A 257 -2.82 7.84 2.88
N SER A 258 -2.91 8.15 1.60
CA SER A 258 -3.39 9.43 1.09
C SER A 258 -4.32 9.20 -0.10
N TYR A 259 -5.35 10.04 -0.14
CA TYR A 259 -6.30 10.13 -1.23
C TYR A 259 -6.61 11.61 -1.53
N TRP A 260 -7.33 11.87 -2.62
CA TRP A 260 -7.83 13.20 -3.00
C TRP A 260 -6.75 14.25 -3.28
N ASN A 261 -5.61 13.83 -3.82
CA ASN A 261 -4.49 14.70 -4.19
C ASN A 261 -3.88 15.41 -2.97
N LYS A 262 -3.87 14.74 -1.81
CA LYS A 262 -3.34 15.25 -0.53
C LYS A 262 -1.89 14.84 -0.25
N GLU A 263 -1.29 14.09 -1.15
CA GLU A 263 0.05 13.52 -1.02
C GLU A 263 1.09 14.62 -0.78
N TRP A 264 1.07 15.66 -1.61
CA TRP A 264 2.02 16.77 -1.47
C TRP A 264 1.83 17.52 -0.14
N GLU A 265 0.59 17.79 0.26
CA GLU A 265 0.29 18.46 1.54
C GLU A 265 0.84 17.65 2.72
N LEU A 266 0.62 16.33 2.73
CA LEU A 266 1.15 15.41 3.74
C LEU A 266 2.68 15.33 3.71
N GLN A 267 3.31 15.25 2.54
CA GLN A 267 4.77 15.28 2.40
C GLN A 267 5.37 16.56 3.02
N GLN A 268 4.70 17.71 2.87
CA GLN A 268 5.12 18.97 3.48
C GLN A 268 4.93 19.00 5.00
N GLN A 269 4.04 18.16 5.56
CA GLN A 269 3.89 17.99 7.01
C GLN A 269 4.91 17.02 7.63
N GLY A 270 5.77 16.39 6.82
CA GLY A 270 6.92 15.61 7.28
C GLY A 270 6.90 14.11 6.98
N PHE A 271 5.88 13.63 6.27
CA PHE A 271 5.83 12.25 5.79
C PHE A 271 6.97 11.96 4.81
N ASP A 272 7.60 10.79 4.95
CA ASP A 272 8.69 10.36 4.07
C ASP A 272 8.14 9.84 2.75
N TYR A 273 7.00 9.14 2.81
CA TYR A 273 6.30 8.60 1.65
C TYR A 273 4.78 8.78 1.76
N THR A 274 4.11 8.84 0.62
CA THR A 274 2.64 8.90 0.50
C THR A 274 2.14 7.96 -0.58
N TYR A 275 0.98 7.33 -0.40
CA TYR A 275 0.36 6.48 -1.42
C TYR A 275 0.22 7.21 -2.76
N ASP A 276 0.45 6.50 -3.85
CA ASP A 276 0.23 6.98 -5.21
C ASP A 276 -1.04 6.37 -5.82
N LYS A 277 -2.18 6.78 -5.27
CA LYS A 277 -3.49 6.33 -5.76
C LYS A 277 -3.72 6.70 -7.22
N GLN A 278 -3.20 7.86 -7.67
CA GLN A 278 -3.34 8.31 -9.05
C GLN A 278 -2.65 7.37 -10.03
N PHE A 279 -1.41 6.97 -9.77
CA PHE A 279 -0.71 6.00 -10.62
C PHE A 279 -1.47 4.69 -10.69
N TYR A 280 -1.93 4.17 -9.55
CA TYR A 280 -2.76 2.96 -9.49
C TYR A 280 -4.04 3.11 -10.33
N ASP A 281 -4.81 4.18 -10.16
CA ASP A 281 -6.07 4.41 -10.86
C ASP A 281 -5.84 4.48 -12.37
N TYR A 282 -4.85 5.25 -12.82
CA TYR A 282 -4.58 5.38 -14.25
C TYR A 282 -4.09 4.08 -14.87
N LEU A 283 -3.36 3.24 -14.11
CA LEU A 283 -2.87 1.95 -14.56
C LEU A 283 -3.98 0.88 -14.62
N THR A 284 -4.97 0.97 -13.73
CA THR A 284 -6.07 0.00 -13.60
C THR A 284 -7.36 0.41 -14.33
N GLU A 285 -7.43 1.63 -14.86
CA GLU A 285 -8.48 2.05 -15.79
C GLU A 285 -8.58 1.10 -17.01
N HIS A 286 -9.78 0.98 -17.58
CA HIS A 286 -10.06 0.16 -18.75
C HIS A 286 -10.65 0.98 -19.90
N PRO A 287 -9.88 1.26 -20.97
CA PRO A 287 -8.46 0.93 -21.18
C PRO A 287 -7.51 1.73 -20.26
N VAL A 288 -6.27 1.26 -20.12
CA VAL A 288 -5.22 1.92 -19.32
C VAL A 288 -5.05 3.38 -19.76
N ASN A 289 -5.00 4.32 -18.81
CA ASN A 289 -4.97 5.75 -19.09
C ASN A 289 -3.54 6.25 -19.35
N ILE A 290 -3.04 5.95 -20.55
CA ILE A 290 -1.67 6.27 -20.97
C ILE A 290 -1.34 7.76 -20.87
N THR A 291 -2.26 8.64 -21.29
CA THR A 291 -2.03 10.09 -21.25
C THR A 291 -1.77 10.56 -19.83
N ARG A 292 -2.62 10.16 -18.87
CA ARG A 292 -2.45 10.58 -17.47
C ARG A 292 -1.24 9.93 -16.81
N LEU A 293 -0.96 8.64 -17.06
CA LEU A 293 0.27 7.99 -16.58
C LEU A 293 1.53 8.72 -17.07
N ARG A 294 1.57 9.11 -18.34
CA ARG A 294 2.72 9.82 -18.91
C ARG A 294 2.92 11.20 -18.29
N GLU A 295 1.84 11.95 -18.07
CA GLU A 295 1.93 13.25 -17.41
C GLU A 295 2.32 13.09 -15.93
N HIS A 296 1.82 12.07 -15.24
CA HIS A 296 2.20 11.77 -13.87
C HIS A 296 3.69 11.46 -13.71
N LEU A 297 4.27 10.69 -14.64
CA LEU A 297 5.71 10.40 -14.68
C LEU A 297 6.60 11.61 -14.98
N LYS A 298 6.04 12.77 -15.35
CA LYS A 298 6.77 14.03 -15.50
C LYS A 298 6.80 14.88 -14.23
N ALA A 299 6.15 14.44 -13.16
CA ALA A 299 6.11 15.20 -11.91
C ALA A 299 7.52 15.47 -11.37
N ASP A 300 7.66 16.52 -10.54
CA ASP A 300 8.95 16.90 -9.99
C ASP A 300 9.57 15.76 -9.17
N TRP A 301 10.90 15.63 -9.23
CA TRP A 301 11.63 14.57 -8.53
C TRP A 301 11.37 14.55 -7.03
N ASP A 302 11.29 15.71 -6.38
CA ASP A 302 11.10 15.82 -4.93
C ASP A 302 9.71 15.35 -4.49
N TYR A 303 8.74 15.36 -5.41
CA TYR A 303 7.42 14.78 -5.18
C TYR A 303 7.41 13.28 -5.52
N GLN A 304 7.74 12.91 -6.75
CA GLN A 304 7.59 11.52 -7.23
C GLN A 304 8.49 10.52 -6.49
N SER A 305 9.67 10.95 -6.05
CA SER A 305 10.60 10.07 -5.32
C SER A 305 10.12 9.70 -3.91
N ARG A 306 9.06 10.37 -3.43
CA ARG A 306 8.39 10.15 -2.15
C ARG A 306 6.99 9.55 -2.32
N LEU A 307 6.66 9.05 -3.51
CA LEU A 307 5.43 8.30 -3.74
C LEU A 307 5.61 6.81 -3.40
N CYS A 308 4.54 6.17 -2.98
CA CYS A 308 4.46 4.73 -2.73
C CYS A 308 3.52 4.10 -3.76
N LEU A 309 4.10 3.40 -4.73
CA LEU A 309 3.39 2.80 -5.86
C LEU A 309 3.01 1.36 -5.52
N PHE A 310 1.79 0.97 -5.90
CA PHE A 310 1.26 -0.38 -5.73
C PHE A 310 0.37 -0.76 -6.92
N LEU A 311 0.14 -2.06 -7.11
CA LEU A 311 -0.85 -2.59 -8.05
C LEU A 311 -2.10 -3.15 -7.37
N GLU A 312 -2.01 -3.40 -6.07
CA GLU A 312 -3.05 -3.84 -5.16
C GLU A 312 -2.54 -3.64 -3.73
N ASN A 313 -3.45 -3.58 -2.78
CA ASN A 313 -3.20 -3.62 -1.33
C ASN A 313 -4.42 -4.31 -0.67
N HIS A 314 -4.60 -4.19 0.64
CA HIS A 314 -5.74 -4.80 1.31
C HIS A 314 -7.11 -4.20 0.91
N ASP A 315 -7.18 -2.92 0.57
CA ASP A 315 -8.42 -2.22 0.19
C ASP A 315 -8.71 -2.28 -1.31
N GLU A 316 -7.66 -2.37 -2.12
CA GLU A 316 -7.75 -2.34 -3.57
C GLU A 316 -7.94 -3.73 -4.20
N PRO A 317 -8.76 -3.87 -5.26
CA PRO A 317 -8.93 -5.12 -5.96
C PRO A 317 -7.62 -5.76 -6.41
N ARG A 318 -7.57 -7.10 -6.37
CA ARG A 318 -6.43 -7.89 -6.84
C ARG A 318 -5.98 -7.51 -8.25
N ALA A 319 -4.71 -7.19 -8.42
CA ALA A 319 -4.04 -6.84 -9.67
C ALA A 319 -4.23 -7.91 -10.75
N ALA A 320 -4.16 -9.20 -10.39
CA ALA A 320 -4.37 -10.29 -11.35
C ALA A 320 -5.81 -10.36 -11.89
N LYS A 321 -6.78 -9.81 -11.16
CA LYS A 321 -8.17 -9.67 -11.61
C LYS A 321 -8.35 -8.39 -12.42
N THR A 322 -7.87 -7.26 -11.89
CA THR A 322 -8.05 -5.94 -12.50
C THR A 322 -7.22 -5.77 -13.77
N LEU A 323 -5.90 -5.99 -13.72
CA LEU A 323 -5.03 -5.81 -14.88
C LEU A 323 -5.12 -6.98 -15.87
N GLY A 324 -5.51 -8.17 -15.40
CA GLY A 324 -5.62 -9.37 -16.24
C GLY A 324 -4.31 -9.64 -17.00
N PRO A 325 -4.32 -9.72 -18.35
CA PRO A 325 -3.11 -9.90 -19.15
C PRO A 325 -2.02 -8.83 -18.92
N ASN A 326 -2.40 -7.63 -18.48
CA ASN A 326 -1.47 -6.51 -18.26
C ASN A 326 -0.69 -6.60 -16.95
N HIS A 327 -0.92 -7.61 -16.09
CA HIS A 327 -0.36 -7.67 -14.74
C HIS A 327 1.17 -7.52 -14.70
N LEU A 328 1.92 -8.29 -15.49
CA LEU A 328 3.38 -8.19 -15.51
C LEU A 328 3.89 -6.89 -16.15
N ALA A 329 3.18 -6.38 -17.17
CA ALA A 329 3.52 -5.10 -17.79
C ALA A 329 3.35 -3.93 -16.80
N GLY A 330 2.25 -3.94 -16.03
CA GLY A 330 2.01 -3.00 -14.94
C GLY A 330 3.05 -3.13 -13.83
N ALA A 331 3.42 -4.35 -13.44
CA ALA A 331 4.44 -4.58 -12.41
C ALA A 331 5.82 -4.07 -12.83
N LEU A 332 6.19 -4.27 -14.09
CA LEU A 332 7.43 -3.73 -14.64
C LEU A 332 7.42 -2.20 -14.59
N LEU A 333 6.34 -1.56 -15.04
CA LEU A 333 6.19 -0.11 -14.98
C LEU A 333 6.29 0.44 -13.56
N MET A 334 5.57 -0.18 -12.62
CA MET A 334 5.58 0.21 -11.21
C MET A 334 6.99 0.13 -10.63
N LEU A 335 7.67 -1.03 -10.75
CA LEU A 335 8.98 -1.29 -10.16
C LEU A 335 10.14 -0.52 -10.81
N THR A 336 9.92 0.07 -11.98
CA THR A 336 10.93 0.90 -12.66
C THR A 336 10.66 2.41 -12.54
N SER A 337 9.52 2.79 -11.95
CA SER A 337 9.16 4.17 -11.64
C SER A 337 9.76 4.60 -10.28
N PRO A 338 10.08 5.89 -10.10
CA PRO A 338 10.61 6.41 -8.83
C PRO A 338 9.62 6.31 -7.68
N GLY A 339 10.12 6.07 -6.48
CA GLY A 339 9.31 5.97 -5.26
C GLY A 339 9.38 4.60 -4.61
N MET A 340 8.84 4.49 -3.40
CA MET A 340 8.65 3.24 -2.68
C MET A 340 7.73 2.30 -3.47
N HIS A 341 8.02 0.99 -3.46
CA HIS A 341 7.21 -0.01 -4.16
C HIS A 341 6.58 -0.96 -3.15
N LEU A 342 5.27 -1.06 -3.17
CA LEU A 342 4.50 -1.92 -2.28
C LEU A 342 4.00 -3.16 -3.03
N ILE A 343 4.27 -4.32 -2.44
CA ILE A 343 3.85 -5.63 -2.92
C ILE A 343 2.96 -6.27 -1.87
N HIS A 344 1.72 -6.58 -2.24
CA HIS A 344 0.77 -7.19 -1.33
C HIS A 344 0.86 -8.73 -1.34
N GLN A 345 0.63 -9.36 -0.19
CA GLN A 345 0.64 -10.83 -0.06
C GLN A 345 -0.41 -11.49 -0.98
N GLY A 346 0.03 -12.43 -1.82
CA GLY A 346 -0.80 -13.08 -2.84
C GLY A 346 -0.66 -12.50 -4.24
N GLN A 347 -0.03 -11.32 -4.39
CA GLN A 347 0.19 -10.68 -5.70
C GLN A 347 1.14 -11.51 -6.58
N LEU A 348 2.20 -12.09 -5.98
CA LEU A 348 3.19 -12.91 -6.69
C LEU A 348 2.55 -14.20 -7.21
N GLU A 349 1.64 -14.78 -6.43
CA GLU A 349 0.87 -15.96 -6.77
C GLU A 349 -0.22 -15.68 -7.83
N GLY A 350 -0.57 -14.40 -8.03
CA GLY A 350 -1.62 -13.99 -8.95
C GLY A 350 -3.02 -14.32 -8.43
N PHE A 351 -3.21 -14.26 -7.11
CA PHE A 351 -4.53 -14.40 -6.50
C PHE A 351 -5.49 -13.35 -7.03
N LYS A 352 -6.75 -13.74 -7.24
CA LYS A 352 -7.80 -12.92 -7.87
C LYS A 352 -8.94 -12.61 -6.93
N ARG A 353 -9.03 -13.32 -5.81
CA ARG A 353 -10.03 -13.06 -4.77
C ARG A 353 -9.43 -12.09 -3.75
N GLN A 354 -10.13 -10.98 -3.52
CA GLN A 354 -9.78 -10.02 -2.47
C GLN A 354 -10.31 -10.54 -1.14
N LEU A 355 -9.46 -10.58 -0.13
CA LEU A 355 -9.82 -11.08 1.19
C LEU A 355 -10.35 -9.93 2.05
N PRO A 356 -11.61 -9.98 2.52
CA PRO A 356 -12.10 -9.04 3.52
C PRO A 356 -11.22 -9.08 4.77
N VAL A 357 -10.85 -7.91 5.28
CA VAL A 357 -9.89 -7.78 6.40
C VAL A 357 -10.37 -8.41 7.71
N GLN A 358 -11.67 -8.66 7.84
CA GLN A 358 -12.31 -9.35 8.96
C GLN A 358 -12.18 -10.88 8.89
N LEU A 359 -11.77 -11.46 7.77
CA LEU A 359 -11.58 -12.92 7.67
C LEU A 359 -10.19 -13.34 8.14
N LEU A 360 -10.15 -14.42 8.92
CA LEU A 360 -8.91 -15.07 9.40
C LEU A 360 -8.42 -16.18 8.45
N ARG A 361 -9.23 -16.54 7.45
CA ARG A 361 -8.95 -17.61 6.51
C ARG A 361 -9.25 -17.18 5.08
N GLN A 362 -8.33 -17.50 4.18
CA GLN A 362 -8.52 -17.40 2.73
C GLN A 362 -8.75 -18.81 2.18
N ALA A 363 -9.73 -18.98 1.28
CA ALA A 363 -9.86 -20.24 0.55
C ALA A 363 -8.67 -20.47 -0.37
N SER A 364 -8.38 -21.73 -0.67
CA SER A 364 -7.44 -22.05 -1.74
C SER A 364 -7.98 -21.53 -3.06
N GLU A 365 -7.15 -20.86 -3.83
CA GLU A 365 -7.47 -20.44 -5.19
C GLU A 365 -6.34 -20.83 -6.16
N PRO A 366 -6.64 -20.99 -7.46
CA PRO A 366 -5.61 -21.25 -8.45
C PRO A 366 -4.55 -20.15 -8.45
N PHE A 367 -3.28 -20.53 -8.48
CA PHE A 367 -2.16 -19.60 -8.56
C PHE A 367 -1.30 -19.86 -9.80
N SER A 368 -0.52 -18.85 -10.20
CA SER A 368 0.45 -18.98 -11.28
C SER A 368 1.78 -19.51 -10.74
N SER A 369 2.28 -20.60 -11.34
CA SER A 369 3.63 -21.11 -11.06
C SER A 369 4.74 -20.23 -11.66
N GLU A 370 4.42 -19.36 -12.62
CA GLU A 370 5.40 -18.54 -13.35
C GLU A 370 5.57 -17.14 -12.76
N LEU A 371 4.49 -16.52 -12.29
CA LEU A 371 4.50 -15.13 -11.80
C LEU A 371 5.51 -14.90 -10.66
N PRO A 372 5.65 -15.78 -9.64
CA PRO A 372 6.61 -15.54 -8.57
C PRO A 372 8.05 -15.40 -9.08
N GLU A 373 8.45 -16.21 -10.06
CA GLU A 373 9.80 -16.12 -10.63
C GLU A 373 9.98 -14.83 -11.45
N ARG A 374 8.93 -14.36 -12.13
CA ARG A 374 8.96 -13.08 -12.83
C ARG A 374 9.10 -11.90 -11.88
N TYR A 375 8.37 -11.89 -10.78
CA TYR A 375 8.54 -10.87 -9.74
C TYR A 375 9.95 -10.87 -9.17
N ARG A 376 10.54 -12.04 -8.87
CA ARG A 376 11.94 -12.12 -8.41
C ARG A 376 12.93 -11.55 -9.42
N GLN A 377 12.69 -11.69 -10.72
CA GLN A 377 13.52 -11.06 -11.75
C GLN A 377 13.37 -9.53 -11.72
N LEU A 378 12.14 -9.02 -11.57
CA LEU A 378 11.87 -7.58 -11.48
C LEU A 378 12.42 -6.95 -10.19
N PHE A 379 12.37 -7.64 -9.06
CA PHE A 379 12.91 -7.13 -7.79
C PHE A 379 14.43 -6.92 -7.83
N LYS A 380 15.16 -7.62 -8.70
CA LYS A 380 16.59 -7.34 -8.89
C LYS A 380 16.85 -5.92 -9.39
N LEU A 381 15.90 -5.35 -10.15
CA LEU A 381 16.00 -4.00 -10.69
C LEU A 381 15.89 -2.94 -9.59
N THR A 382 15.08 -3.16 -8.55
CA THR A 382 14.84 -2.16 -7.50
C THR A 382 16.08 -1.89 -6.64
N GLY A 383 17.04 -2.80 -6.63
CA GLY A 383 18.33 -2.62 -5.95
C GLY A 383 19.39 -1.84 -6.74
N GLU A 384 19.17 -1.54 -8.02
CA GLU A 384 20.20 -0.91 -8.86
C GLU A 384 20.13 0.64 -8.81
N GLU A 385 21.29 1.30 -8.90
CA GLU A 385 21.36 2.76 -8.85
C GLU A 385 20.58 3.45 -9.98
N LEU A 386 20.56 2.84 -11.17
CA LEU A 386 19.81 3.35 -12.32
C LEU A 386 18.32 3.54 -12.00
N TYR A 387 17.69 2.58 -11.32
CA TYR A 387 16.27 2.65 -10.99
C TYR A 387 16.00 3.44 -9.71
N THR A 388 16.96 3.51 -8.78
CA THR A 388 16.80 4.23 -7.52
C THR A 388 17.21 5.71 -7.56
N LYS A 389 18.08 6.11 -8.50
CA LYS A 389 18.63 7.47 -8.60
C LYS A 389 18.56 8.06 -10.02
N GLY A 390 18.33 7.23 -11.04
CA GLY A 390 18.24 7.73 -12.41
C GLY A 390 17.08 8.71 -12.58
N LYS A 391 17.19 9.59 -13.56
CA LYS A 391 16.09 10.51 -13.93
C LYS A 391 15.15 9.85 -14.93
N ILE A 392 13.92 10.35 -15.02
CA ILE A 392 12.97 9.95 -16.06
C ILE A 392 13.09 10.91 -17.24
N GLU A 393 13.16 10.34 -18.44
CA GLU A 393 12.91 11.04 -19.70
C GLU A 393 11.74 10.35 -20.41
N ILE A 394 10.64 11.06 -20.66
CA ILE A 394 9.51 10.53 -21.41
C ILE A 394 9.88 10.42 -22.89
N LEU A 395 9.63 9.27 -23.50
CA LEU A 395 9.99 9.03 -24.89
C LEU A 395 8.86 9.47 -25.84
N PRO A 396 9.15 10.23 -26.89
CA PRO A 396 8.20 10.44 -27.98
C PRO A 396 8.07 9.14 -28.77
N LEU A 397 6.89 8.53 -28.76
CA LEU A 397 6.63 7.31 -29.53
C LEU A 397 5.93 7.64 -30.86
N ASN A 398 6.13 6.80 -31.87
CA ASN A 398 5.46 6.90 -33.19
C ASN A 398 3.99 6.46 -33.17
N VAL A 399 3.38 6.35 -32.00
CA VAL A 399 2.02 5.85 -31.80
C VAL A 399 1.21 6.88 -31.01
N HIS A 400 -0.08 6.95 -31.31
CA HIS A 400 -0.99 7.86 -30.61
C HIS A 400 -1.19 7.41 -29.16
N ASP A 401 -1.51 8.33 -28.26
CA ASP A 401 -1.80 8.07 -26.85
C ASP A 401 -2.83 6.97 -26.61
N THR A 402 -3.84 6.90 -27.49
CA THR A 402 -4.92 5.90 -27.45
C THR A 402 -4.49 4.51 -27.93
N SER A 403 -3.22 4.32 -28.31
CA SER A 403 -2.67 3.02 -28.72
C SER A 403 -2.45 2.06 -27.55
N GLY A 404 -2.56 2.52 -26.31
CA GLY A 404 -2.25 1.72 -25.12
C GLY A 404 -0.76 1.52 -24.89
N CYS A 405 0.11 2.25 -25.62
CA CYS A 405 1.56 2.13 -25.51
C CYS A 405 2.16 3.29 -24.73
N ILE A 406 3.13 2.99 -23.86
CA ILE A 406 3.89 3.98 -23.09
C ILE A 406 5.37 3.65 -23.12
N GLY A 407 6.19 4.69 -23.09
CA GLY A 407 7.64 4.57 -23.10
C GLY A 407 8.32 5.70 -22.35
N TYR A 408 9.31 5.35 -21.54
CA TYR A 408 10.17 6.29 -20.86
C TYR A 408 11.57 5.69 -20.66
N ARG A 409 12.54 6.53 -20.35
CA ARG A 409 13.92 6.15 -20.10
C ARG A 409 14.28 6.48 -18.66
N ARG A 410 14.90 5.53 -17.96
CA ARG A 410 15.66 5.76 -16.73
C ARG A 410 17.12 5.94 -17.12
N HIS A 411 17.78 7.00 -16.65
CA HIS A 411 19.19 7.24 -17.00
C HIS A 411 20.01 7.82 -15.85
N LEU A 412 21.26 7.36 -15.74
CA LEU A 412 22.22 7.76 -14.73
C LEU A 412 23.65 7.51 -15.22
N ASN A 413 24.55 8.49 -15.12
CA ASN A 413 25.99 8.32 -15.39
C ASN A 413 26.33 7.63 -16.73
N GLY A 414 25.60 7.94 -17.80
CA GLY A 414 25.79 7.35 -19.13
C GLY A 414 25.15 5.98 -19.35
N GLU A 415 24.58 5.38 -18.30
CA GLU A 415 23.72 4.21 -18.40
C GLU A 415 22.27 4.59 -18.66
N SER A 416 21.58 3.77 -19.46
CA SER A 416 20.18 3.95 -19.81
C SER A 416 19.40 2.65 -19.80
N ALA A 417 18.18 2.71 -19.30
CA ALA A 417 17.15 1.70 -19.48
C ALA A 417 15.94 2.35 -20.16
N PHE A 418 15.57 1.87 -21.33
CA PHE A 418 14.35 2.25 -22.05
C PHE A 418 13.25 1.27 -21.68
N ILE A 419 12.26 1.75 -20.92
CA ILE A 419 11.09 1.00 -20.47
C ILE A 419 9.98 1.25 -21.48
N LEU A 420 9.42 0.18 -22.05
CA LEU A 420 8.30 0.27 -22.99
C LEU A 420 7.24 -0.74 -22.59
N ALA A 421 5.96 -0.39 -22.70
CA ALA A 421 4.86 -1.32 -22.51
C ALA A 421 3.76 -1.10 -23.55
N ASN A 422 3.18 -2.21 -23.99
CA ASN A 422 2.01 -2.27 -24.83
C ASN A 422 0.85 -2.88 -24.05
N PHE A 423 -0.09 -2.06 -23.59
CA PHE A 423 -1.28 -2.50 -22.85
C PHE A 423 -2.46 -2.88 -23.77
N SER A 424 -2.27 -2.82 -25.09
CA SER A 424 -3.30 -3.16 -26.07
C SER A 424 -3.36 -4.66 -26.36
N SER A 425 -4.46 -5.08 -27.00
CA SER A 425 -4.71 -6.46 -27.44
C SER A 425 -4.06 -6.80 -28.79
N ILE A 426 -3.34 -5.88 -29.41
CA ILE A 426 -2.66 -6.06 -30.70
C ILE A 426 -1.16 -5.85 -30.57
N GLY A 427 -0.37 -6.50 -31.42
CA GLY A 427 1.07 -6.25 -31.47
C GLY A 427 1.36 -4.92 -32.16
N VAL A 428 2.31 -4.16 -31.64
CA VAL A 428 2.63 -2.80 -32.09
C VAL A 428 4.12 -2.67 -32.36
N GLU A 429 4.49 -1.99 -33.45
CA GLU A 429 5.88 -1.56 -33.69
C GLU A 429 6.08 -0.16 -33.10
N ILE A 430 6.98 -0.08 -32.10
CA ILE A 430 7.39 1.16 -31.46
C ILE A 430 8.75 1.57 -32.02
N LYS A 431 8.85 2.81 -32.48
CA LYS A 431 10.09 3.45 -32.93
C LYS A 431 10.55 4.43 -31.87
N ILE A 432 11.84 4.37 -31.53
CA ILE A 432 12.47 5.19 -30.52
C ILE A 432 13.59 5.97 -31.19
N ASP A 433 13.37 7.26 -31.38
CA ASP A 433 14.39 8.17 -31.88
C ASP A 433 15.25 8.65 -30.69
N HIS A 434 16.39 8.01 -30.47
CA HIS A 434 17.31 8.38 -29.40
C HIS A 434 18.76 8.04 -29.76
N GLN A 435 19.70 8.96 -29.52
CA GLN A 435 21.10 8.84 -29.97
C GLN A 435 21.83 7.61 -29.41
N GLN A 436 21.62 7.27 -28.13
CA GLN A 436 22.21 6.07 -27.52
C GLN A 436 21.66 4.76 -28.08
N LEU A 437 20.58 4.80 -28.88
CA LEU A 437 20.04 3.64 -29.57
C LEU A 437 20.49 3.57 -31.04
N VAL A 438 21.34 4.50 -31.50
CA VAL A 438 21.90 4.51 -32.85
C VAL A 438 23.20 3.70 -32.87
N HIS A 439 23.38 2.85 -33.88
CA HIS A 439 24.61 2.06 -34.08
C HIS A 439 24.95 1.05 -32.98
N LEU A 440 24.00 0.69 -32.10
CA LEU A 440 24.23 -0.34 -31.09
C LEU A 440 24.49 -1.69 -31.76
N ASP A 441 25.69 -2.25 -31.55
CA ASP A 441 25.93 -3.67 -31.85
C ASP A 441 25.03 -4.50 -30.92
N ARG A 442 24.49 -5.63 -31.38
CA ARG A 442 23.63 -6.52 -30.55
C ARG A 442 24.33 -7.03 -29.28
N LYS A 443 25.65 -6.86 -29.19
CA LYS A 443 26.49 -7.17 -28.02
C LYS A 443 26.52 -6.07 -26.95
N GLN A 444 25.99 -4.87 -27.24
CA GLN A 444 26.11 -3.68 -26.38
C GLN A 444 24.81 -3.34 -25.61
N PHE A 445 23.74 -4.12 -25.76
CA PHE A 445 22.51 -3.93 -25.00
C PHE A 445 21.87 -5.25 -24.56
N THR A 446 21.10 -5.20 -23.47
CA THR A 446 20.31 -6.34 -22.99
C THR A 446 18.83 -6.02 -23.04
N ILE A 447 18.00 -7.00 -23.44
CA ILE A 447 16.55 -6.89 -23.40
C ILE A 447 15.99 -7.83 -22.34
N PHE A 448 15.23 -7.27 -21.41
CA PHE A 448 14.30 -8.02 -20.56
C PHE A 448 12.88 -7.90 -21.15
N SER A 449 12.11 -8.99 -21.15
CA SER A 449 10.70 -9.00 -21.55
C SER A 449 9.84 -9.72 -20.51
N THR A 450 8.63 -9.21 -20.27
CA THR A 450 7.63 -9.85 -19.42
C THR A 450 7.09 -11.16 -20.00
N HIS A 451 7.25 -11.41 -21.31
CA HIS A 451 6.82 -12.64 -21.97
C HIS A 451 7.90 -13.75 -21.92
N GLN A 452 7.49 -15.01 -21.73
CA GLN A 452 8.41 -16.16 -21.60
C GLN A 452 8.95 -16.69 -22.92
N ASN A 453 8.18 -16.57 -24.00
CA ASN A 453 8.42 -17.35 -25.22
C ASN A 453 8.30 -16.47 -26.47
N LYS A 454 9.45 -16.06 -27.01
CA LYS A 454 9.84 -16.10 -28.44
C LYS A 454 11.09 -15.25 -28.66
N LYS A 455 11.80 -15.55 -29.76
CA LYS A 455 12.91 -14.79 -30.36
C LYS A 455 12.87 -13.33 -29.92
N HIS A 456 13.98 -12.80 -29.38
CA HIS A 456 14.15 -11.39 -28.99
C HIS A 456 13.21 -10.48 -29.78
N SER A 457 12.39 -9.69 -29.09
CA SER A 457 11.55 -8.64 -29.69
C SER A 457 12.35 -8.04 -30.84
N GLU A 458 11.92 -8.28 -32.08
CA GLU A 458 12.80 -8.10 -33.23
C GLU A 458 13.17 -6.62 -33.33
N THR A 459 14.38 -6.28 -32.91
CA THR A 459 14.86 -4.91 -32.97
C THR A 459 15.42 -4.64 -34.36
N CYS A 460 14.98 -3.55 -34.99
CA CYS A 460 15.50 -3.06 -36.25
C CYS A 460 16.11 -1.67 -36.04
N GLN A 461 17.39 -1.52 -36.39
CA GLN A 461 18.08 -0.22 -36.32
C GLN A 461 17.61 0.69 -37.46
N HIS A 462 17.45 1.98 -37.19
CA HIS A 462 17.22 3.02 -38.19
C HIS A 462 18.11 4.24 -37.92
N GLU A 463 18.13 5.20 -38.85
CA GLU A 463 19.08 6.32 -38.85
C GLU A 463 19.11 7.15 -37.55
N LYS A 464 18.00 7.16 -36.80
CA LYS A 464 17.80 7.97 -35.59
C LYS A 464 17.60 7.15 -34.31
N GLY A 465 17.64 5.82 -34.39
CA GLY A 465 17.48 4.96 -33.22
C GLY A 465 17.05 3.53 -33.55
N THR A 466 16.11 2.98 -32.78
CA THR A 466 15.70 1.58 -32.86
C THR A 466 14.18 1.41 -32.90
N SER A 467 13.70 0.54 -33.80
CA SER A 467 12.35 -0.01 -33.79
C SER A 467 12.31 -1.32 -33.02
N ILE A 468 11.24 -1.56 -32.27
CA ILE A 468 10.96 -2.82 -31.57
C ILE A 468 9.49 -3.19 -31.74
N ARG A 469 9.21 -4.47 -31.99
CA ARG A 469 7.85 -4.98 -32.02
C ARG A 469 7.47 -5.57 -30.67
N LEU A 470 6.47 -5.00 -30.02
CA LEU A 470 5.88 -5.53 -28.79
C LEU A 470 4.65 -6.37 -29.10
N SER A 471 4.55 -7.52 -28.45
CA SER A 471 3.34 -8.35 -28.43
C SER A 471 2.23 -7.65 -27.64
N PRO A 472 0.97 -8.08 -27.77
CA PRO A 472 -0.10 -7.64 -26.87
C PRO A 472 0.29 -7.85 -25.40
N HIS A 473 0.04 -6.87 -24.53
CA HIS A 473 0.28 -6.96 -23.08
C HIS A 473 1.74 -7.17 -22.66
N GLU A 474 2.69 -6.94 -23.58
CA GLU A 474 4.13 -7.10 -23.33
C GLU A 474 4.75 -5.78 -22.83
N ALA A 475 5.65 -5.88 -21.86
CA ALA A 475 6.55 -4.81 -21.49
C ALA A 475 8.00 -5.29 -21.57
N VAL A 476 8.89 -4.37 -21.93
CA VAL A 476 10.31 -4.63 -22.11
C VAL A 476 11.17 -3.55 -21.51
N ILE A 477 12.40 -3.92 -21.18
CA ILE A 477 13.47 -3.00 -20.81
C ILE A 477 14.62 -3.24 -21.77
N ILE A 478 15.04 -2.19 -22.49
CA ILE A 478 16.25 -2.19 -23.31
C ILE A 478 17.32 -1.42 -22.53
N ARG A 479 18.38 -2.08 -22.08
CA ARG A 479 19.49 -1.44 -21.35
C ARG A 479 20.70 -1.25 -22.26
N CYS A 480 21.28 -0.05 -22.26
CA CYS A 480 22.55 0.23 -22.93
C CYS A 480 23.42 1.17 -22.09
N HIS A 481 24.70 1.21 -22.44
CA HIS A 481 25.69 2.12 -21.88
C HIS A 481 26.30 2.95 -23.01
N ASP A 482 26.69 4.18 -22.70
CA ASP A 482 27.44 5.07 -23.61
C ASP A 482 28.79 4.50 -24.08
#